data_AF-A0A920KDN8-F1
#
_entry.id   AF-A0A920KDN8-F1
#
_cell.length_a   1.000
_cell.length_b   1.000
_cell.length_c   1.000
_cell.angle_alpha   90.00
_cell.angle_beta   90.00
_cell.angle_gamma   90.00
#
_symmetry.space_group_name_H-M   'P 1'
#
loop_
_entity.id
_entity.type
_entity.pdbx_description
1 polymer ?
#
loop_
_entity_poly.entity_id
_entity_poly.type
_entity_poly.pdbx_seq_one_letter_code
_entity_poly.pdbx_strand_id
1 'polypeptide(L)'
;MIRRLTSKTKTNLDDVLIDKLEKPLTYLVLILGYWISIHYLVFKEEVELVLENAAYFLLVIDVTAILSRIVDALITEIIMPISEKSDSSFDNQLIPVIQKGVRSIIWILGIIIGLDNIGFDITAMIAGLGIGGLALALAAQDSVKNIFAG
;
A
#
# COMPACT_ATOMS: atom_id res chain seq x y z
N MET A 1 18.05 23.26 12.67
CA MET A 1 17.41 24.42 12.03
C MET A 1 16.43 24.01 10.91
N ILE A 2 15.68 22.91 11.09
CA ILE A 2 14.68 22.40 10.11
C ILE A 2 13.25 22.45 10.68
N ARG A 3 13.08 22.71 11.99
CA ARG A 3 11.77 22.77 12.67
C ARG A 3 10.99 24.09 12.54
N ARG A 4 11.47 25.08 11.78
CA ARG A 4 10.87 26.44 11.75
C ARG A 4 10.14 26.79 10.45
N LEU A 5 10.06 25.86 9.48
CA LEU A 5 9.38 26.13 8.21
C LEU A 5 8.11 25.30 7.98
N THR A 6 7.80 24.32 8.82
CA THR A 6 6.57 23.50 8.73
C THR A 6 5.40 24.06 9.56
N SER A 7 5.56 25.15 10.29
CA SER A 7 4.49 25.70 11.15
C SER A 7 3.41 26.50 10.39
N LYS A 8 3.20 26.22 9.10
CA LYS A 8 2.15 26.86 8.28
C LYS A 8 1.21 25.88 7.58
N THR A 9 1.24 24.59 7.90
CA THR A 9 0.19 23.65 7.49
C THR A 9 -0.72 23.34 8.68
N LYS A 10 -2.03 23.57 8.51
CA LYS A 10 -3.09 23.29 9.51
C LYS A 10 -3.40 21.80 9.67
N THR A 11 -2.48 20.91 9.29
CA THR A 11 -2.77 19.49 9.05
C THR A 11 -1.72 18.63 9.77
N ASN A 12 -2.15 17.74 10.66
CA ASN A 12 -1.29 16.77 11.37
C ASN A 12 -0.73 15.67 10.44
N LEU A 13 -1.04 15.75 9.15
CA LEU A 13 -0.62 14.79 8.12
C LEU A 13 0.90 14.66 8.05
N ASP A 14 1.65 15.76 8.17
CA ASP A 14 3.11 15.73 8.06
C ASP A 14 3.72 14.90 9.21
N ASP A 15 3.25 15.11 10.45
CA ASP A 15 3.72 14.37 11.62
C ASP A 15 3.33 12.88 11.54
N VAL A 16 2.09 12.60 11.13
CA VAL A 16 1.59 11.23 10.97
C VAL A 16 2.31 10.47 9.86
N LEU A 17 2.63 11.15 8.74
CA LEU A 17 3.43 10.54 7.68
C LEU A 17 4.85 10.28 8.13
N ILE A 18 5.49 11.20 8.84
CA ILE A 18 6.84 11.00 9.37
C ILE A 18 6.87 9.78 10.31
N ASP A 19 5.96 9.70 11.28
CA ASP A 19 5.89 8.58 12.22
C ASP A 19 5.56 7.23 11.53
N LYS A 20 4.66 7.25 10.53
CA LYS A 20 4.28 6.03 9.81
C LYS A 20 5.32 5.59 8.79
N LEU A 21 6.09 6.50 8.22
CA LEU A 21 7.08 6.21 7.17
C LEU A 21 8.48 5.95 7.71
N GLU A 22 8.78 6.29 8.96
CA GLU A 22 10.10 6.04 9.57
C GLU A 22 10.57 4.59 9.40
N LYS A 23 9.70 3.61 9.73
CA LYS A 23 10.05 2.19 9.65
C LYS A 23 10.27 1.72 8.20
N PRO A 24 9.34 1.94 7.25
CA PRO A 24 9.58 1.60 5.85
C PRO A 24 10.83 2.28 5.26
N LEU A 25 11.05 3.57 5.56
CA LEU A 25 12.25 4.26 5.08
C LEU A 25 13.54 3.63 5.64
N THR A 26 13.51 3.14 6.87
CA THR A 26 14.62 2.37 7.44
C THR A 26 14.86 1.07 6.67
N TYR A 27 13.78 0.33 6.33
CA TYR A 27 13.90 -0.88 5.51
C TYR A 27 14.43 -0.58 4.11
N LEU A 28 14.00 0.51 3.48
CA LEU A 28 14.51 0.94 2.19
C LEU A 28 16.03 1.16 2.22
N VAL A 29 16.55 1.80 3.28
CA VAL A 29 18.01 1.96 3.47
C VAL A 29 18.71 0.61 3.64
N LEU A 30 18.13 -0.32 4.40
CA LEU A 30 18.70 -1.66 4.57
C LEU A 30 18.69 -2.46 3.26
N ILE A 31 17.62 -2.36 2.47
CA ILE A 31 17.50 -3.01 1.16
C ILE A 31 18.53 -2.43 0.18
N LEU A 32 18.75 -1.12 0.18
CA LEU A 32 19.81 -0.49 -0.63
C LEU A 32 21.20 -0.98 -0.21
N GLY A 33 21.48 -1.07 1.10
CA GLY A 33 22.73 -1.62 1.61
C GLY A 33 22.94 -3.09 1.20
N TYR A 34 21.88 -3.89 1.25
CA TYR A 34 21.88 -5.27 0.79
C TYR A 34 22.15 -5.37 -0.72
N TRP A 35 21.46 -4.56 -1.54
CA TRP A 35 21.63 -4.52 -2.99
C TRP A 35 23.05 -4.13 -3.40
N ILE A 36 23.61 -3.09 -2.76
CA ILE A 36 25.02 -2.69 -2.94
C ILE A 36 25.95 -3.84 -2.56
N SER A 37 25.69 -4.52 -1.44
CA SER A 37 26.53 -5.64 -0.99
C SER A 37 26.58 -6.78 -2.01
N ILE A 38 25.45 -7.11 -2.65
CA ILE A 38 25.41 -8.12 -3.70
C ILE A 38 26.32 -7.75 -4.88
N HIS A 39 26.29 -6.48 -5.32
CA HIS A 39 27.06 -6.01 -6.48
C HIS A 39 28.56 -5.84 -6.23
N TYR A 40 28.99 -5.74 -4.97
CA TYR A 40 30.41 -5.60 -4.61
C TYR A 40 31.09 -6.95 -4.32
N LEU A 41 30.33 -7.97 -3.92
CA LEU A 41 30.86 -9.29 -3.61
C LEU A 41 30.76 -10.19 -4.85
N VAL A 42 31.80 -10.95 -5.13
CA VAL A 42 31.79 -11.89 -6.27
C VAL A 42 31.07 -13.17 -5.84
N PHE A 43 29.87 -13.38 -6.39
CA PHE A 43 29.08 -14.59 -6.19
C PHE A 43 29.12 -15.51 -7.42
N LYS A 44 28.61 -16.72 -7.26
CA LYS A 44 28.23 -17.56 -8.42
C LYS A 44 26.92 -17.01 -8.98
N GLU A 45 26.77 -17.04 -10.30
CA GLU A 45 25.61 -16.51 -11.04
C GLU A 45 24.26 -16.98 -10.47
N GLU A 46 24.14 -18.27 -10.14
CA GLU A 46 22.92 -18.84 -9.54
C GLU A 46 22.57 -18.22 -8.18
N VAL A 47 23.58 -17.92 -7.37
CA VAL A 47 23.40 -17.33 -6.03
C VAL A 47 23.09 -15.84 -6.16
N GLU A 48 23.77 -15.15 -7.06
CA GLU A 48 23.55 -13.73 -7.35
C GLU A 48 22.10 -13.48 -7.79
N LEU A 49 21.59 -14.26 -8.76
CA LEU A 49 20.21 -14.17 -9.25
C LEU A 49 19.18 -14.35 -8.12
N VAL A 50 19.38 -15.31 -7.23
CA VAL A 50 18.48 -15.54 -6.08
C VAL A 50 18.53 -14.36 -5.11
N LEU A 51 19.71 -13.82 -4.83
CA LEU A 51 19.88 -12.68 -3.93
C LEU A 51 19.26 -11.40 -4.50
N GLU A 52 19.40 -11.17 -5.80
CA GLU A 52 18.79 -10.03 -6.51
C GLU A 52 17.26 -10.13 -6.53
N ASN A 53 16.72 -11.30 -6.87
CA ASN A 53 15.27 -11.52 -6.86
C ASN A 53 14.69 -11.32 -5.44
N ALA A 54 15.41 -11.75 -4.41
CA ALA A 54 15.05 -11.48 -3.03
C ALA A 54 15.11 -9.97 -2.70
N ALA A 55 16.13 -9.24 -3.17
CA ALA A 55 16.25 -7.80 -2.98
C ALA A 55 15.07 -7.06 -3.61
N TYR A 56 14.74 -7.42 -4.86
CA TYR A 56 13.62 -6.84 -5.60
C TYR A 56 12.30 -7.15 -4.90
N PHE A 57 12.06 -8.39 -4.48
CA PHE A 57 10.85 -8.76 -3.75
C PHE A 57 10.68 -7.95 -2.46
N LEU A 58 11.74 -7.83 -1.66
CA LEU A 58 11.73 -7.02 -0.44
C LEU A 58 11.44 -5.54 -0.74
N LEU A 59 12.02 -5.00 -1.81
CA LEU A 59 11.78 -3.63 -2.25
C LEU A 59 10.31 -3.41 -2.63
N VAL A 60 9.72 -4.32 -3.40
CA VAL A 60 8.31 -4.22 -3.80
C VAL A 60 7.39 -4.27 -2.59
N ILE A 61 7.65 -5.16 -1.63
CA ILE A 61 6.87 -5.25 -0.40
C ILE A 61 6.99 -3.97 0.44
N ASP A 62 8.19 -3.41 0.56
CA ASP A 62 8.40 -2.18 1.33
C ASP A 62 7.73 -0.98 0.66
N VAL A 63 7.85 -0.82 -0.66
CA VAL A 63 7.14 0.21 -1.43
C VAL A 63 5.62 0.05 -1.32
N THR A 64 5.12 -1.18 -1.38
CA THR A 64 3.69 -1.48 -1.18
C THR A 64 3.23 -1.06 0.22
N ALA A 65 4.04 -1.33 1.24
CA ALA A 65 3.77 -0.91 2.61
C ALA A 65 3.77 0.61 2.77
N ILE A 66 4.70 1.32 2.10
CA ILE A 66 4.74 2.79 2.04
C ILE A 66 3.46 3.32 1.41
N LEU A 67 3.09 2.84 0.23
CA LEU A 67 1.88 3.28 -0.48
C LEU A 67 0.61 3.04 0.35
N SER A 68 0.47 1.85 0.96
CA SER A 68 -0.64 1.54 1.86
C SER A 68 -0.71 2.51 3.03
N ARG A 69 0.42 2.87 3.65
CA ARG A 69 0.47 3.80 4.79
C ARG A 69 0.16 5.24 4.39
N ILE A 70 0.60 5.67 3.21
CA ILE A 70 0.28 6.99 2.67
C ILE A 70 -1.23 7.09 2.45
N VAL A 71 -1.83 6.09 1.79
CA VAL A 71 -3.29 6.05 1.59
C VAL A 71 -4.03 6.05 2.91
N ASP A 72 -3.61 5.24 3.88
CA ASP A 72 -4.20 5.23 5.22
C ASP A 72 -4.09 6.61 5.91
N ALA A 73 -2.94 7.28 5.83
CA ALA A 73 -2.75 8.61 6.39
C ALA A 73 -3.62 9.67 5.69
N LEU A 74 -3.71 9.65 4.36
CA LEU A 74 -4.57 10.56 3.60
C LEU A 74 -6.05 10.39 3.99
N ILE A 75 -6.52 9.15 4.12
CA ILE A 75 -7.91 8.89 4.49
C ILE A 75 -8.18 9.36 5.92
N THR A 76 -7.32 9.01 6.89
CA THR A 76 -7.53 9.35 8.29
C THR A 76 -7.36 10.84 8.60
N GLU A 77 -6.38 11.51 8.00
CA GLU A 77 -6.06 12.91 8.36
C GLU A 77 -6.76 13.95 7.48
N ILE A 78 -7.19 13.58 6.27
CA ILE A 78 -7.84 14.51 5.33
C ILE A 78 -9.32 14.15 5.17
N ILE A 79 -9.64 12.90 4.81
CA ILE A 79 -10.99 12.54 4.40
C ILE A 79 -11.94 12.42 5.60
N MET A 80 -11.52 11.71 6.65
CA MET A 80 -12.34 11.48 7.85
C MET A 80 -12.76 12.78 8.56
N PRO A 81 -11.86 13.77 8.82
CA PRO A 81 -12.23 15.00 9.51
C PRO A 81 -13.11 15.95 8.67
N ILE A 82 -13.09 15.81 7.35
CA ILE A 82 -14.01 16.53 6.44
C ILE A 82 -15.40 15.91 6.53
N SER A 83 -15.47 14.57 6.51
CA SER A 83 -16.73 13.83 6.65
C SER A 83 -17.39 14.03 8.02
N GLU A 84 -16.62 14.11 9.10
CA GLU A 84 -17.17 14.36 10.44
C GLU A 84 -17.78 15.76 10.61
N LYS A 85 -17.37 16.72 9.78
CA LYS A 85 -17.93 18.08 9.75
C LYS A 85 -19.15 18.20 8.82
N SER A 86 -19.39 17.17 8.03
CA SER A 86 -20.59 16.99 7.23
C SER A 86 -21.65 16.30 8.09
N ASP A 87 -22.91 16.74 8.02
CA ASP A 87 -24.02 16.12 8.78
C ASP A 87 -24.40 14.71 8.26
N SER A 88 -23.67 14.16 7.29
CA SER A 88 -23.89 12.83 6.72
C SER A 88 -23.28 11.72 7.60
N SER A 89 -24.03 11.25 8.59
CA SER A 89 -23.68 10.07 9.41
C SER A 89 -23.37 8.81 8.58
N PHE A 90 -23.87 8.76 7.35
CA PHE A 90 -23.66 7.69 6.37
C PHE A 90 -22.21 7.64 5.85
N ASP A 91 -21.59 8.80 5.59
CA ASP A 91 -20.23 8.85 5.03
C ASP A 91 -19.19 8.32 6.04
N ASN A 92 -19.41 8.58 7.32
CA ASN A 92 -18.54 8.12 8.41
C ASN A 92 -18.46 6.59 8.54
N GLN A 93 -19.48 5.85 8.08
CA GLN A 93 -19.47 4.37 8.10
C GLN A 93 -18.90 3.76 6.83
N LEU A 94 -19.03 4.44 5.69
CA LEU A 94 -18.52 3.95 4.39
C LEU A 94 -17.02 4.16 4.24
N ILE A 95 -16.48 5.27 4.75
CA ILE A 95 -15.05 5.60 4.64
C ILE A 95 -14.14 4.46 5.15
N PRO A 96 -14.37 3.87 6.34
CA PRO A 96 -13.57 2.73 6.81
C PRO A 96 -13.66 1.47 5.93
N VAL A 97 -14.82 1.22 5.30
CA VAL A 97 -15.02 0.08 4.40
C VAL A 97 -14.21 0.28 3.13
N ILE A 98 -14.30 1.49 2.53
CA ILE A 98 -13.52 1.86 1.34
C ILE A 98 -12.03 1.82 1.65
N GLN A 99 -11.60 2.34 2.80
CA GLN A 99 -10.20 2.30 3.24
C GLN A 99 -9.65 0.88 3.26
N LYS A 100 -10.38 -0.06 3.89
CA LYS A 100 -10.00 -1.49 3.92
C LYS A 100 -9.96 -2.09 2.52
N GLY A 101 -10.91 -1.76 1.66
CA GLY A 101 -10.95 -2.21 0.27
C GLY A 101 -9.73 -1.74 -0.53
N VAL A 102 -9.45 -0.44 -0.52
CA VAL A 102 -8.30 0.16 -1.23
C VAL A 102 -6.99 -0.42 -0.71
N ARG A 103 -6.83 -0.52 0.62
CA ARG A 103 -5.66 -1.16 1.24
C ARG A 103 -5.49 -2.61 0.76
N SER A 104 -6.58 -3.37 0.69
CA SER A 104 -6.53 -4.76 0.23
C SER A 104 -6.07 -4.86 -1.22
N ILE A 105 -6.56 -3.98 -2.10
CA ILE A 105 -6.15 -3.90 -3.50
C ILE A 105 -4.65 -3.59 -3.62
N ILE A 106 -4.15 -2.61 -2.87
CA ILE A 106 -2.72 -2.24 -2.87
C ILE A 106 -1.85 -3.45 -2.51
N TRP A 107 -2.20 -4.17 -1.44
CA TRP A 107 -1.44 -5.35 -1.02
C TRP A 107 -1.51 -6.49 -2.02
N ILE A 108 -2.68 -6.76 -2.59
CA ILE A 108 -2.85 -7.80 -3.62
C ILE A 108 -1.96 -7.50 -4.84
N LEU A 109 -1.99 -6.25 -5.33
CA LEU A 109 -1.16 -5.84 -6.46
C LEU A 109 0.33 -5.89 -6.13
N GLY A 110 0.73 -5.41 -4.95
CA GLY A 110 2.12 -5.46 -4.51
C GLY A 110 2.69 -6.87 -4.42
N ILE A 111 1.90 -7.82 -3.89
CA ILE A 111 2.30 -9.23 -3.84
C ILE A 111 2.47 -9.80 -5.25
N ILE A 112 1.53 -9.53 -6.16
CA ILE A 112 1.61 -10.00 -7.55
C ILE A 112 2.88 -9.47 -8.22
N ILE A 113 3.14 -8.16 -8.12
CA ILE A 113 4.33 -7.54 -8.71
C ILE A 113 5.63 -8.13 -8.11
N GLY A 114 5.62 -8.45 -6.81
CA GLY A 114 6.76 -9.10 -6.17
C GLY A 114 7.00 -10.50 -6.73
N LEU A 115 5.94 -11.30 -6.87
CA LEU A 115 6.02 -12.68 -7.34
C LEU A 115 6.45 -12.80 -8.81
N ASP A 116 6.09 -11.83 -9.65
CA ASP A 116 6.48 -11.78 -11.07
C ASP A 116 7.99 -11.91 -11.26
N ASN A 117 8.76 -11.24 -10.41
CA ASN A 117 10.21 -11.22 -10.49
C ASN A 117 10.89 -12.53 -10.08
N ILE A 118 10.20 -13.40 -9.33
CA ILE A 118 10.71 -14.72 -8.92
C ILE A 118 10.27 -15.81 -9.94
N GLY A 119 9.64 -15.43 -11.05
CA GLY A 119 9.26 -16.33 -12.14
C GLY A 119 7.88 -16.98 -11.96
N PHE A 120 7.04 -16.44 -11.08
CA PHE A 120 5.63 -16.85 -11.02
C PHE A 120 4.86 -16.24 -12.19
N ASP A 121 4.03 -17.05 -12.86
CA ASP A 121 3.10 -16.53 -13.86
C ASP A 121 1.96 -15.75 -13.20
N ILE A 122 2.08 -14.43 -13.23
CA ILE A 122 1.08 -13.51 -12.69
C ILE A 122 -0.19 -13.42 -13.56
N THR A 123 -0.16 -13.90 -14.79
CA THR A 123 -1.31 -13.83 -15.72
C THR A 123 -2.50 -14.57 -15.14
N ALA A 124 -2.27 -15.79 -14.63
CA ALA A 124 -3.30 -16.59 -13.98
C ALA A 124 -3.85 -15.91 -12.71
N MET A 125 -2.99 -15.26 -11.93
CA MET A 125 -3.38 -14.53 -10.73
C MET A 125 -4.26 -13.32 -11.08
N ILE A 126 -3.85 -12.53 -12.06
CA ILE A 126 -4.59 -11.35 -12.54
C ILE A 126 -5.95 -11.78 -13.13
N ALA A 127 -5.97 -12.85 -13.95
CA ALA A 127 -7.21 -13.41 -14.47
C ALA A 127 -8.15 -13.87 -13.36
N GLY A 128 -7.60 -14.57 -12.34
CA GLY A 128 -8.32 -15.00 -11.16
C GLY A 128 -8.89 -13.84 -10.34
N LEU A 129 -8.15 -12.75 -10.18
CA LEU A 129 -8.63 -11.52 -9.54
C LEU A 129 -9.72 -10.83 -10.35
N GLY A 130 -9.65 -10.85 -11.68
CA GLY A 130 -10.70 -10.31 -12.55
C GLY A 130 -12.02 -11.05 -12.35
N ILE A 131 -11.99 -12.39 -12.39
CA ILE A 131 -13.18 -13.23 -12.18
C ILE A 131 -13.66 -13.16 -10.72
N GLY A 132 -12.74 -13.22 -9.76
CA GLY A 132 -13.05 -13.12 -8.34
C GLY A 132 -13.61 -11.75 -7.94
N GLY A 133 -13.10 -10.68 -8.53
CA GLY A 133 -13.61 -9.31 -8.37
C GLY A 133 -15.01 -9.16 -8.97
N LEU A 134 -15.28 -9.77 -10.13
CA LEU A 134 -16.63 -9.84 -10.68
C LEU A 134 -17.58 -10.60 -9.75
N ALA A 135 -17.17 -11.75 -9.23
CA ALA A 135 -17.97 -12.53 -8.28
C ALA A 135 -18.25 -11.73 -6.99
N LEU A 136 -17.25 -11.04 -6.45
CA LEU A 136 -17.40 -10.16 -5.29
C LEU A 136 -18.37 -9.01 -5.58
N ALA A 137 -18.27 -8.38 -6.76
CA ALA A 137 -19.17 -7.31 -7.17
C ALA A 137 -20.62 -7.79 -7.30
N LEU A 138 -20.84 -8.98 -7.86
CA LEU A 138 -22.16 -9.61 -7.93
C LEU A 138 -22.71 -9.93 -6.54
N ALA A 139 -21.90 -10.47 -5.63
CA ALA A 139 -22.30 -10.76 -4.27
C ALA A 139 -22.61 -9.48 -3.45
N ALA A 140 -21.85 -8.41 -3.69
CA ALA A 140 -22.05 -7.12 -3.03
C ALA A 140 -23.23 -6.32 -3.60
N GLN A 141 -23.75 -6.70 -4.78
CA GLN A 141 -24.75 -5.91 -5.52
C GLN A 141 -25.97 -5.54 -4.67
N ASP A 142 -26.54 -6.49 -3.94
CA ASP A 142 -27.74 -6.24 -3.12
C ASP A 142 -27.41 -5.42 -1.87
N SER A 143 -26.23 -5.60 -1.29
CA SER A 143 -25.75 -4.77 -0.16
C SER A 143 -25.60 -3.31 -0.59
N VAL A 144 -24.98 -3.08 -1.74
CA VAL A 144 -24.79 -1.75 -2.33
C VAL A 144 -26.15 -1.11 -2.66
N LYS A 145 -27.08 -1.84 -3.29
CA LYS A 145 -28.44 -1.33 -3.56
C LYS A 145 -29.17 -0.90 -2.30
N ASN A 146 -29.14 -1.72 -1.25
CA ASN A 146 -29.81 -1.41 0.02
C ASN A 146 -29.20 -0.19 0.72
N ILE A 147 -27.89 0.02 0.56
CA ILE A 147 -27.16 1.18 1.09
C ILE A 147 -27.58 2.48 0.39
N PHE A 148 -27.86 2.47 -0.92
CA PHE A 148 -28.28 3.66 -1.68
C PHE A 148 -29.82 3.86 -1.77
N ALA A 149 -30.60 2.85 -1.43
CA ALA A 149 -32.06 2.91 -1.43
C ALA A 149 -32.67 3.41 -0.10
N GLY A 150 -31.86 3.49 0.97
CA GLY A 150 -32.21 4.10 2.25
C GLY A 150 -31.74 5.54 2.33
#